data_AF-A0A1I5W1J5-F1
#
_entry.id   AF-A0A1I5W1J5-F1
#
_cell.length_a   1.000
_cell.length_b   1.000
_cell.length_c   1.000
_cell.angle_alpha   90.00
_cell.angle_beta   90.00
_cell.angle_gamma   90.00
#
_symmetry.space_group_name_H-M   'P 1'
#
loop_
_entity.id
_entity.type
_entity.pdbx_description
1 polymer ?
#
loop_
_entity_poly.entity_id
_entity_poly.type
_entity_poly.pdbx_seq_one_letter_code
_entity_poly.pdbx_strand_id
1 'polypeptide(L)'
;MTGVGGDCFALIVDPDGAIYGLNGSGRVPSGASPDRYRALGHRMVPAFGPLSITAPGAVKAWEALHQRFGTRSLEELFSDAIAYARDGFPVLPRVA
;
A
#
# COMPACT_ATOMS: atom_id res chain seq x y z
N MET A 1 -2.59 -1.53 -11.64
CA MET A 1 -3.51 -1.04 -10.60
C MET A 1 -2.77 -1.01 -9.29
N THR A 2 -3.01 0.02 -8.47
CA THR A 2 -2.48 0.19 -7.12
C THR A 2 -3.40 1.16 -6.36
N GLY A 3 -3.21 1.32 -5.06
CA GLY A 3 -3.94 2.28 -4.23
C GLY A 3 -3.34 2.42 -2.84
N VAL A 4 -3.69 3.52 -2.15
CA VAL A 4 -3.17 3.84 -0.81
C VAL A 4 -3.54 2.81 0.26
N GLY A 5 -4.61 2.04 0.04
CA GLY A 5 -5.06 0.96 0.92
C GLY A 5 -4.36 -0.39 0.69
N GLY A 6 -3.32 -0.42 -0.13
CA GLY A 6 -2.58 -1.65 -0.46
C GLY A 6 -1.27 -1.81 0.31
N ASP A 7 -0.37 -2.56 -0.33
CA ASP A 7 0.97 -2.89 0.17
C ASP A 7 2.05 -2.12 -0.61
N CYS A 8 3.23 -2.01 -0.01
CA CYS A 8 4.40 -1.43 -0.66
C CYS A 8 5.65 -2.25 -0.37
N PHE A 9 6.46 -2.48 -1.39
CA PHE A 9 7.77 -3.12 -1.26
C PHE A 9 8.79 -2.22 -1.94
N ALA A 10 9.94 -2.03 -1.30
CA ALA A 10 11.00 -1.20 -1.86
C ALA A 10 12.36 -1.85 -1.67
N LEU A 11 13.21 -1.68 -2.67
CA LEU A 11 14.64 -1.90 -2.59
C LEU A 11 15.31 -0.54 -2.80
N ILE A 12 16.20 -0.17 -1.89
CA ILE A 12 16.90 1.11 -1.91
C ILE A 12 18.39 0.79 -1.92
N VAL A 13 19.12 1.43 -2.83
CA VAL A 13 20.58 1.45 -2.81
C VAL A 13 20.98 2.86 -2.40
N ASP A 14 21.71 3.01 -1.30
CA ASP A 14 22.25 4.32 -0.93
C ASP A 14 23.49 4.67 -1.77
N PRO A 15 23.93 5.95 -1.80
CA PRO A 15 25.08 6.36 -2.59
C PRO A 15 26.39 5.63 -2.26
N ASP A 16 26.51 5.13 -1.03
CA ASP A 16 27.68 4.37 -0.56
C ASP A 16 27.61 2.88 -0.95
N GLY A 17 26.52 2.47 -1.59
CA GLY A 17 26.32 1.13 -2.16
C GLY A 17 25.63 0.14 -1.23
N ALA A 18 25.17 0.55 -0.04
CA ALA A 18 24.41 -0.32 0.85
C ALA A 18 22.99 -0.53 0.32
N ILE A 19 22.51 -1.77 0.45
CA ILE A 19 21.19 -2.18 -0.05
C ILE A 19 20.24 -2.38 1.14
N TYR A 20 19.08 -1.72 1.07
CA TYR A 20 18.00 -1.85 2.03
C TYR A 20 16.77 -2.46 1.36
N GLY A 21 16.14 -3.40 2.05
CA GLY A 21 14.81 -3.88 1.71
C GLY A 21 13.78 -3.36 2.70
N LEU A 22 12.65 -2.88 2.19
CA LEU A 22 11.47 -2.57 2.99
C LEU A 22 10.31 -3.46 2.57
N ASN A 23 9.77 -4.18 3.55
CA ASN A 23 8.52 -4.91 3.42
C ASN A 23 7.40 -4.14 4.10
N GLY A 24 6.55 -3.50 3.31
CA GLY A 24 5.32 -2.84 3.72
C GLY A 24 4.07 -3.63 3.35
N SER A 25 4.13 -4.96 3.39
CA SER A 25 2.94 -5.80 3.27
C SER A 25 2.05 -5.70 4.51
N GLY A 26 0.75 -5.74 4.27
CA GLY A 26 -0.25 -5.70 5.31
C GLY A 26 -0.28 -6.96 6.16
N ARG A 27 -0.44 -6.78 7.46
CA ARG A 27 -0.60 -7.90 8.39
C ARG A 27 -2.04 -8.42 8.35
N VAL A 28 -2.20 -9.69 8.66
CA VAL A 28 -3.52 -10.30 8.88
C VAL A 28 -4.25 -9.55 10.01
N PRO A 29 -5.53 -9.20 9.85
CA PRO A 29 -6.32 -8.60 10.94
C PRO A 29 -6.38 -9.53 12.15
N SER A 30 -6.36 -8.97 13.36
CA SER A 30 -6.31 -9.75 14.61
C SER A 30 -7.49 -10.72 14.81
N GLY A 31 -8.65 -10.41 14.22
CA GLY A 31 -9.84 -11.26 14.28
C GLY A 31 -9.95 -12.27 13.13
N ALA A 32 -9.01 -12.30 12.19
CA ALA A 32 -9.05 -13.23 11.07
C ALA A 32 -8.39 -14.57 11.46
N SER A 33 -9.20 -15.63 11.44
CA SER A 33 -8.74 -17.00 11.70
C SER A 33 -9.40 -17.98 10.72
N PRO A 34 -8.76 -19.12 10.40
CA PRO A 34 -9.36 -20.14 9.54
C PRO A 34 -10.74 -20.60 10.03
N ASP A 35 -10.94 -20.75 11.34
CA ASP A 35 -12.21 -21.19 11.92
C ASP A 35 -13.31 -20.16 11.76
N ARG A 36 -13.01 -18.87 11.92
CA ARG A 36 -13.97 -17.79 11.66
C ARG A 36 -14.43 -17.81 10.20
N TYR A 37 -13.51 -18.01 9.26
CA TYR A 37 -13.83 -18.04 7.84
C TYR A 37 -14.70 -19.26 7.50
N ARG A 38 -14.38 -20.44 8.07
CA ARG A 38 -15.21 -21.64 7.93
C ARG A 38 -16.61 -21.46 8.54
N ALA A 39 -16.73 -20.84 9.71
CA ALA A 39 -18.01 -20.56 10.36
C ALA A 39 -18.89 -19.60 9.53
N LEU A 40 -18.27 -18.72 8.74
CA LEU A 40 -18.93 -17.86 7.75
C LEU A 40 -19.23 -18.58 6.42
N GLY A 41 -18.95 -19.89 6.31
CA GLY A 41 -19.20 -20.69 5.11
C GLY A 41 -18.11 -20.63 4.04
N HIS A 42 -16.95 -20.02 4.34
CA HIS A 42 -15.86 -19.89 3.38
C HIS A 42 -14.87 -21.05 3.49
N ARG A 43 -14.52 -21.66 2.34
CA ARG A 43 -13.44 -22.67 2.23
C ARG A 43 -12.08 -22.05 1.92
N MET A 44 -12.07 -20.84 1.37
CA MET A 44 -10.90 -20.03 1.07
C MET A 44 -11.21 -18.57 1.41
N VAL A 45 -10.18 -17.74 1.56
CA VAL A 45 -10.36 -16.29 1.62
C VAL A 45 -11.07 -15.83 0.34
N PRO A 46 -12.20 -15.09 0.42
CA PRO A 46 -12.89 -14.62 -0.77
C PRO A 46 -11.99 -13.66 -1.57
N ALA A 47 -12.17 -13.61 -2.89
CA ALA A 47 -11.37 -12.71 -3.73
C ALA A 47 -11.75 -11.22 -3.53
N PHE A 48 -13.00 -10.96 -3.14
CA PHE A 48 -13.55 -9.62 -3.01
C PHE A 48 -14.26 -9.44 -1.67
N GLY A 49 -14.43 -8.18 -1.28
CA GLY A 49 -15.10 -7.80 -0.05
C GLY A 49 -14.16 -7.71 1.16
N PRO A 50 -14.69 -7.29 2.33
CA PRO A 50 -13.85 -6.90 3.47
C PRO A 50 -13.04 -8.04 4.08
N LEU A 51 -13.46 -9.29 3.88
CA LEU A 51 -12.76 -10.47 4.40
C LEU A 51 -11.45 -10.78 3.66
N SER A 52 -11.18 -10.14 2.52
CA SER A 52 -9.94 -10.30 1.76
C SER A 52 -8.88 -9.24 2.09
N ILE A 53 -9.21 -8.26 2.92
CA ILE A 53 -8.39 -7.07 3.19
C ILE A 53 -7.43 -7.36 4.36
N THR A 54 -6.14 -7.12 4.15
CA THR A 54 -5.11 -7.03 5.19
C THR A 54 -5.03 -5.61 5.75
N ALA A 55 -4.38 -5.41 6.90
CA ALA A 55 -4.13 -4.07 7.41
C ALA A 55 -3.22 -3.30 6.44
N PRO A 56 -3.64 -2.18 5.81
CA PRO A 56 -2.87 -1.53 4.74
C PRO A 56 -1.46 -1.12 5.17
N GLY A 57 -0.45 -1.51 4.40
CA GLY A 57 0.97 -1.24 4.71
C GLY A 57 1.61 -0.12 3.88
N ALA A 58 1.02 0.26 2.74
CA ALA A 58 1.65 1.17 1.79
C ALA A 58 2.00 2.55 2.37
N VAL A 59 1.05 3.21 3.04
CA VAL A 59 1.27 4.55 3.60
C VAL A 59 2.36 4.53 4.68
N LYS A 60 2.36 3.50 5.54
CA LYS A 60 3.39 3.34 6.58
C LYS A 60 4.76 3.10 5.97
N ALA A 61 4.82 2.37 4.86
CA ALA A 61 6.07 2.15 4.14
C ALA A 61 6.61 3.46 3.54
N TRP A 62 5.75 4.28 2.91
CA TRP A 62 6.16 5.59 2.40
C TRP A 62 6.67 6.51 3.51
N GLU A 63 5.99 6.54 4.66
CA GLU A 63 6.45 7.29 5.83
C GLU A 63 7.84 6.82 6.28
N ALA A 64 8.06 5.50 6.41
CA ALA A 64 9.36 4.96 6.83
C ALA A 64 10.49 5.25 5.83
N LEU A 65 10.20 5.16 4.53
CA LEU A 65 11.15 5.53 3.48
C LEU A 65 11.48 7.02 3.54
N HIS A 66 10.46 7.86 3.67
CA HIS A 66 10.60 9.31 3.74
C HIS A 66 11.40 9.74 4.98
N GLN A 67 11.12 9.18 6.15
CA GLN A 67 11.85 9.46 7.38
C GLN A 67 13.34 9.12 7.28
N ARG A 68 13.69 8.04 6.56
CA ARG A 68 15.08 7.57 6.47
C ARG A 68 15.87 8.16 5.31
N PHE A 69 15.23 8.32 4.15
CA PHE A 69 15.89 8.66 2.89
C PHE A 69 15.34 9.93 2.21
N GLY A 70 14.25 10.50 2.74
CA GLY A 70 13.60 11.67 2.15
C GLY A 70 14.39 12.95 2.35
N THR A 71 14.37 13.82 1.33
CA THR A 71 15.05 15.12 1.34
C THR A 71 14.11 16.30 1.08
N ARG A 72 12.85 16.02 0.69
CA ARG A 72 11.78 17.00 0.41
C ARG A 72 10.60 16.73 1.33
N SER A 73 9.73 17.72 1.57
CA SER A 73 8.55 17.50 2.42
C SER A 73 7.55 16.56 1.74
N LEU A 74 6.72 15.85 2.52
CA LEU A 74 5.64 15.04 1.96
C LEU A 74 4.61 15.90 1.22
N GLU A 75 4.38 17.14 1.67
CA GLU A 75 3.51 18.10 0.98
C GLU A 75 4.00 18.37 -0.45
N GLU A 76 5.30 18.62 -0.61
CA GLU A 76 5.91 18.86 -1.91
C GLU A 76 5.90 17.59 -2.78
N LEU A 77 6.12 16.41 -2.20
CA LEU A 77 6.10 15.15 -2.93
C LEU A 77 4.71 14.74 -3.40
N PHE A 78 3.65 15.10 -2.66
CA PHE A 78 2.27 14.72 -2.98
C PHE A 78 1.47 15.80 -3.72
N SER A 79 2.05 16.97 -4.02
CA SER A 79 1.35 18.08 -4.69
C SER A 79 0.59 17.63 -5.93
N ASP A 80 1.24 16.87 -6.80
CA ASP A 80 0.68 16.45 -8.09
C ASP A 80 -0.42 15.40 -7.88
N ALA A 81 -0.21 14.44 -6.97
CA ALA A 81 -1.20 13.43 -6.64
C ALA A 81 -2.48 14.07 -6.06
N ILE A 82 -2.33 15.11 -5.22
CA ILE A 82 -3.45 15.86 -4.67
C ILE A 82 -4.18 16.64 -5.78
N ALA A 83 -3.46 17.31 -6.67
CA ALA A 83 -4.05 18.05 -7.78
C ALA A 83 -4.84 17.13 -8.71
N TYR A 84 -4.27 15.99 -9.14
CA TYR A 84 -4.98 15.03 -9.98
C TYR A 84 -6.21 14.42 -9.30
N ALA A 85 -6.15 14.19 -7.99
CA ALA A 85 -7.31 13.69 -7.24
C ALA A 85 -8.41 14.74 -7.10
N ARG A 86 -8.07 16.02 -6.98
CA ARG A 86 -9.02 17.13 -6.79
C ARG A 86 -9.61 17.63 -8.10
N ASP A 87 -8.76 17.87 -9.08
CA ASP A 87 -9.08 18.58 -10.32
C ASP A 87 -9.34 17.60 -11.48
N GLY A 88 -9.00 16.32 -11.28
CA GLY A 88 -9.15 15.25 -12.26
C GLY A 88 -7.95 15.14 -13.21
N PHE A 89 -8.01 14.11 -14.07
CA PHE A 89 -7.01 13.87 -15.10
C PHE A 89 -7.63 13.10 -16.29
N PRO A 90 -7.07 13.21 -17.50
CA PRO A 90 -7.55 12.42 -18.65
C PRO A 90 -7.38 10.91 -18.41
N VAL A 91 -8.47 10.16 -18.55
CA VAL A 91 -8.47 8.71 -18.32
C VAL A 91 -7.87 7.98 -19.52
N LEU A 92 -6.86 7.15 -19.26
CA LEU A 92 -6.25 6.29 -20.27
C LEU A 92 -7.13 5.06 -20.56
N PRO A 93 -7.13 4.48 -21.78
CA PRO A 93 -7.97 3.32 -22.12
C PRO A 93 -7.80 2.10 -21.21
N ARG A 94 -6.65 1.95 -20.55
CA ARG A 94 -6.39 0.86 -19.59
C ARG A 94 -7.18 0.99 -18.28
N VAL A 95 -7.65 2.20 -17.98
CA VAL A 95 -8.39 2.54 -16.76
C VAL A 95 -9.89 2.67 -17.02
N ALA A 96 -10.27 2.99 -18.26
CA ALA A 96 -11.65 3.15 -18.71
C ALA A 96 -12.43 1.82 -18.79
#